data_AF-A0A7X8N6X7-F1
#
_entry.id   AF-A0A7X8N6X7-F1
#
_cell.length_a   1.000
_cell.length_b   1.000
_cell.length_c   1.000
_cell.angle_alpha   90.00
_cell.angle_beta   90.00
_cell.angle_gamma   90.00
#
_symmetry.space_group_name_H-M   'P 1'
#
loop_
_entity.id
_entity.type
_entity.pdbx_description
1 polymer ?
#
loop_
_entity_poly.entity_id
_entity_poly.type
_entity_poly.pdbx_seq_one_letter_code
_entity_poly.pdbx_strand_id
1 'polypeptide(L)'
;MNILKGEIENIKVSGSLSLVHINVLKTRISAIVIDTPKTEPFLKIGNNIDVVFKETEVIIGKGIHHNISMQNKFIGNILSIESRDLLSKLVVNTSVGKITSIITTNAVKQLELEIGTEVTAMVKTNEIMLSE
;
A
#
# COMPACT_ATOMS: atom_id res chain seq x y z
N MET A 1 9.90 0.26 -6.07
CA MET A 1 8.59 -0.38 -5.80
C MET A 1 8.53 -0.78 -4.34
N ASN A 2 7.38 -0.61 -3.70
CA ASN A 2 7.10 -1.29 -2.44
C ASN A 2 6.72 -2.74 -2.73
N ILE A 3 7.25 -3.67 -1.94
CA ILE A 3 6.97 -5.11 -2.06
C ILE A 3 6.71 -5.63 -0.65
N LEU A 4 5.54 -6.22 -0.42
CA LEU A 4 5.15 -6.85 0.83
C LEU A 4 4.81 -8.32 0.55
N LYS A 5 5.28 -9.23 1.40
CA LYS A 5 4.97 -10.67 1.23
C LYS A 5 3.74 -11.04 2.05
N GLY A 6 2.81 -11.75 1.45
CA GLY A 6 1.61 -12.20 2.15
C GLY A 6 1.02 -13.49 1.59
N GLU A 7 -0.03 -13.94 2.23
CA GLU A 7 -0.79 -15.13 1.85
C GLU A 7 -2.20 -14.73 1.42
N ILE A 8 -2.70 -15.29 0.32
CA ILE A 8 -4.06 -15.02 -0.16
C ILE A 8 -5.08 -15.71 0.76
N GLU A 9 -5.93 -14.93 1.42
CA GLU A 9 -6.96 -15.46 2.34
C GLU A 9 -8.34 -15.62 1.66
N ASN A 10 -8.66 -14.75 0.71
CA ASN A 10 -9.97 -14.74 0.07
C ASN A 10 -9.90 -14.13 -1.33
N ILE A 11 -10.73 -14.66 -2.23
CA ILE A 11 -10.87 -14.16 -3.60
C ILE A 11 -12.37 -14.06 -3.92
N LYS A 12 -12.81 -12.88 -4.35
CA LYS A 12 -14.15 -12.64 -4.88
C LYS A 12 -14.05 -12.23 -6.35
N VAL A 13 -14.66 -13.02 -7.23
CA VAL A 13 -14.64 -12.79 -8.68
C VAL A 13 -15.92 -12.07 -9.13
N SER A 14 -15.77 -11.11 -10.03
CA SER A 14 -16.87 -10.43 -10.72
C SER A 14 -16.47 -10.12 -12.17
N GLY A 15 -17.04 -10.86 -13.14
CA GLY A 15 -16.62 -10.75 -14.54
C GLY A 15 -15.15 -11.19 -14.71
N SER A 16 -14.33 -10.31 -15.27
CA SER A 16 -12.88 -10.51 -15.43
C SER A 16 -12.04 -9.98 -14.27
N LEU A 17 -12.67 -9.44 -13.22
CA LEU A 17 -11.98 -8.86 -12.07
C LEU A 17 -12.01 -9.81 -10.87
N SER A 18 -10.91 -9.80 -10.10
CA SER A 18 -10.87 -10.40 -8.76
C SER A 18 -10.55 -9.35 -7.72
N LEU A 19 -11.37 -9.29 -6.67
CA LEU A 19 -11.03 -8.68 -5.40
C LEU A 19 -10.32 -9.75 -4.55
N VAL A 20 -9.04 -9.53 -4.28
CA VAL A 20 -8.17 -10.43 -3.53
C VAL A 20 -7.90 -9.81 -2.17
N HIS A 21 -8.04 -10.61 -1.11
CA HIS A 21 -7.60 -10.26 0.22
C HIS A 21 -6.35 -11.04 0.58
N ILE A 22 -5.32 -10.31 1.04
CA ILE A 22 -4.00 -10.83 1.35
C ILE A 22 -3.68 -10.51 2.81
N ASN A 23 -3.21 -11.50 3.57
CA ASN A 23 -2.69 -11.29 4.90
C ASN A 23 -1.19 -11.01 4.85
N VAL A 24 -0.79 -9.84 5.33
CA VAL A 24 0.60 -9.44 5.50
C VAL A 24 0.82 -9.15 6.97
N LEU A 25 1.53 -10.04 7.68
CA LEU A 25 1.86 -9.87 9.11
C LEU A 25 0.66 -9.46 9.98
N LYS A 26 -0.49 -10.13 9.81
CA LYS A 26 -1.78 -9.87 10.50
C LYS A 26 -2.53 -8.61 10.04
N THR A 27 -2.03 -7.94 9.01
CA THR A 27 -2.71 -6.81 8.35
C THR A 27 -3.36 -7.31 7.08
N ARG A 28 -4.67 -7.09 6.94
CA ARG A 28 -5.40 -7.45 5.72
C ARG A 28 -5.26 -6.36 4.67
N ILE A 29 -4.72 -6.73 3.51
CA ILE A 29 -4.62 -5.90 2.32
C ILE A 29 -5.69 -6.35 1.31
N SER A 30 -6.18 -5.41 0.52
CA SER A 30 -7.11 -5.63 -0.59
C SER A 30 -6.48 -5.19 -1.91
N ALA A 31 -6.60 -6.03 -2.93
CA ALA A 31 -6.20 -5.73 -4.30
C ALA A 31 -7.34 -6.04 -5.28
N ILE A 32 -7.54 -5.19 -6.29
CA ILE A 32 -8.39 -5.51 -7.45
C ILE A 32 -7.47 -5.72 -8.64
N VAL A 33 -7.52 -6.91 -9.23
CA VAL A 33 -6.72 -7.29 -10.40
C VAL A 33 -7.62 -7.68 -11.58
N ILE A 34 -7.11 -7.51 -12.80
CA ILE A 34 -7.80 -7.90 -14.04
C ILE A 34 -7.45 -9.34 -14.39
N ASP A 35 -7.73 -10.24 -13.45
CA ASP A 35 -7.52 -11.66 -13.60
C ASP A 35 -8.48 -12.42 -12.71
N THR A 36 -8.64 -13.70 -13.00
CA THR A 36 -9.43 -14.63 -12.19
C THR A 36 -8.60 -15.87 -11.89
N PRO A 37 -8.95 -16.67 -10.87
CA PRO A 37 -8.30 -17.97 -10.65
C PRO A 37 -8.33 -18.92 -11.86
N LYS A 38 -9.17 -18.64 -12.88
CA LYS A 38 -9.22 -19.40 -14.14
C LYS A 38 -8.19 -18.92 -15.17
N THR A 39 -7.89 -17.62 -15.20
CA THR A 39 -6.93 -17.02 -16.14
C THR A 39 -5.53 -16.99 -15.56
N GLU A 40 -5.42 -16.93 -14.23
CA GLU A 40 -4.17 -16.78 -13.52
C GLU A 40 -4.07 -17.81 -12.36
N PRO A 41 -3.31 -18.91 -12.54
CA PRO A 41 -3.26 -20.01 -11.58
C PRO A 41 -2.74 -19.64 -10.18
N PHE A 42 -1.92 -18.58 -10.06
CA PHE A 42 -1.39 -18.15 -8.77
C PHE A 42 -2.46 -17.49 -7.88
N LEU A 43 -3.60 -17.06 -8.44
CA LEU A 43 -4.73 -16.52 -7.70
C LEU A 43 -5.49 -17.63 -6.98
N LYS A 44 -4.87 -18.20 -5.94
CA LYS A 44 -5.39 -19.31 -5.16
C LYS A 44 -5.27 -19.01 -3.67
N ILE A 45 -6.33 -19.31 -2.92
CA ILE A 45 -6.31 -19.20 -1.45
C ILE A 45 -5.19 -20.09 -0.88
N GLY A 46 -4.44 -19.54 0.07
CA GLY A 46 -3.26 -20.17 0.67
C GLY A 46 -1.97 -19.98 -0.12
N ASN A 47 -2.00 -19.35 -1.30
CA ASN A 47 -0.78 -19.06 -2.05
C ASN A 47 -0.02 -17.88 -1.41
N ASN A 48 1.30 -18.00 -1.34
CA ASN A 48 2.18 -16.90 -0.99
C ASN A 48 2.38 -16.01 -2.22
N ILE A 49 2.24 -14.70 -2.04
CA ILE A 49 2.25 -13.74 -3.13
C ILE A 49 2.95 -12.46 -2.68
N ASP A 50 3.66 -11.83 -3.61
CA ASP A 50 4.18 -10.48 -3.45
C ASP A 50 3.08 -9.47 -3.79
N VAL A 51 2.83 -8.57 -2.85
CA VAL A 51 1.94 -7.40 -2.97
C VAL A 51 2.80 -6.21 -3.35
N VAL A 52 2.60 -5.69 -4.56
CA VAL A 52 3.50 -4.72 -5.17
C VAL A 52 2.74 -3.43 -5.49
N PHE A 53 3.30 -2.28 -5.14
CA PHE A 53 2.74 -0.98 -5.51
C PHE A 53 3.83 0.09 -5.64
N LYS A 54 3.61 1.06 -6.53
CA LYS A 54 4.59 2.13 -6.78
C LYS A 54 4.61 3.11 -5.61
N GLU A 55 5.77 3.69 -5.33
CA GLU A 55 5.95 4.73 -4.33
C GLU A 55 5.09 5.97 -4.59
N THR A 56 4.83 6.28 -5.86
CA THR A 56 4.00 7.41 -6.29
C THR A 56 2.50 7.20 -6.09
N GLU A 57 2.06 5.95 -5.89
CA GLU A 57 0.66 5.62 -5.58
C GLU A 57 0.38 5.56 -4.07
N VAL A 58 1.40 5.83 -3.25
CA VAL A 58 1.28 5.90 -1.79
C VAL A 58 0.94 7.32 -1.37
N ILE A 59 -0.26 7.49 -0.83
CA ILE A 59 -0.75 8.73 -0.24
C ILE A 59 -0.37 8.76 1.24
N ILE A 60 0.04 9.93 1.75
CA ILE A 60 0.35 10.14 3.17
C ILE A 60 -0.72 11.02 3.80
N GLY A 61 -1.31 10.55 4.91
CA GLY A 61 -2.11 11.36 5.83
C GLY A 61 -1.39 11.53 7.16
N LYS A 62 -1.40 12.74 7.75
CA LYS A 62 -0.85 13.00 9.09
C LYS A 62 -1.82 12.49 10.16
N GLY A 63 -1.33 11.70 11.11
CA GLY A 63 -2.13 10.99 12.10
C GLY A 63 -2.72 9.66 11.59
N ILE A 64 -3.70 9.13 12.34
CA ILE A 64 -4.22 7.76 12.16
C ILE A 64 -5.71 7.68 11.81
N HIS A 65 -6.45 8.77 11.93
CA HIS A 65 -7.88 8.81 11.70
C HIS A 65 -8.20 9.61 10.44
N HIS A 66 -8.65 8.90 9.40
CA HIS A 66 -9.06 9.50 8.13
C HIS A 66 -10.38 8.89 7.65
N ASN A 67 -11.39 9.73 7.48
CA ASN A 67 -12.65 9.35 6.86
C ASN A 67 -12.58 9.55 5.34
N ILE A 68 -11.94 8.59 4.66
CA ILE A 68 -11.72 8.59 3.21
C ILE A 68 -11.84 7.17 2.65
N SER A 69 -12.00 7.04 1.34
CA SER A 69 -12.24 5.76 0.65
C SER A 69 -11.02 4.84 0.51
N MET A 70 -9.85 5.24 1.00
CA MET A 70 -8.65 4.40 1.00
C MET A 70 -8.84 3.18 1.90
N GLN A 71 -8.76 1.97 1.34
CA GLN A 71 -8.96 0.72 2.10
C GLN A 71 -7.66 0.17 2.67
N ASN A 72 -6.55 0.29 1.93
CA ASN A 72 -5.24 -0.15 2.42
C ASN A 72 -4.61 1.00 3.18
N LYS A 73 -4.53 0.88 4.50
CA LYS A 73 -3.99 1.88 5.43
C LYS A 73 -2.91 1.25 6.30
N PHE A 74 -1.75 1.86 6.33
CA PHE A 74 -0.58 1.40 7.05
C PHE A 74 -0.11 2.51 7.97
N ILE A 75 -0.44 2.38 9.25
CA ILE A 75 -0.05 3.34 10.29
C ILE A 75 1.44 3.15 10.61
N GLY A 76 2.15 4.24 10.77
CA GLY A 76 3.57 4.21 11.08
C GLY A 76 4.18 5.58 11.34
N ASN A 77 5.48 5.59 11.61
CA ASN A 77 6.25 6.81 11.82
C ASN A 77 7.23 7.05 10.67
N ILE A 78 7.40 8.31 10.27
CA ILE A 78 8.38 8.68 9.25
C ILE A 78 9.80 8.42 9.78
N LEU A 79 10.58 7.61 9.07
CA LEU A 79 12.00 7.35 9.35
C LEU A 79 12.93 8.33 8.64
N SER A 80 12.61 8.71 7.40
CA SER A 80 13.41 9.63 6.61
C SER A 80 12.56 10.42 5.64
N ILE A 81 13.02 11.64 5.34
CA ILE A 81 12.48 12.52 4.31
C ILE A 81 13.66 13.03 3.48
N GLU A 82 13.63 12.77 2.19
CA GLU A 82 14.59 13.31 1.21
C GLU A 82 13.84 14.25 0.27
N SER A 83 13.91 15.55 0.55
CA SER A 83 13.20 16.57 -0.21
C SER A 83 14.05 17.14 -1.34
N ARG A 84 13.48 17.21 -2.56
CA ARG A 84 14.00 17.99 -3.70
C ARG A 84 13.01 19.09 -4.07
N ASP A 85 13.22 19.78 -5.18
CA ASP A 85 12.40 20.94 -5.56
C ASP A 85 10.91 20.60 -5.74
N LEU A 86 10.61 19.51 -6.47
CA LEU A 86 9.23 19.13 -6.81
C LEU A 86 8.71 17.96 -5.97
N LEU A 87 9.56 16.98 -5.73
CA LEU A 87 9.20 15.70 -5.10
C LEU A 87 10.05 15.43 -3.87
N SER A 88 9.43 14.79 -2.89
CA SER A 88 10.06 14.31 -1.67
C SER A 88 9.82 12.83 -1.53
N LYS A 89 10.88 12.09 -1.19
CA LYS A 89 10.82 10.66 -0.87
C LYS A 89 10.73 10.49 0.64
N LEU A 90 9.74 9.75 1.09
CA LEU A 90 9.50 9.44 2.49
C LEU A 90 9.66 7.93 2.69
N VAL A 91 10.23 7.53 3.83
CA VAL A 91 10.21 6.14 4.29
C VAL A 91 9.44 6.09 5.61
N VAL A 92 8.37 5.31 5.66
CA VAL A 92 7.50 5.13 6.83
C VAL A 92 7.71 3.74 7.40
N ASN A 93 7.96 3.64 8.71
CA ASN A 93 8.03 2.38 9.43
C ASN A 93 6.64 1.95 9.89
N THR A 94 6.13 0.85 9.36
CA THR A 94 4.79 0.34 9.66
C THR A 94 4.85 -1.09 10.18
N SER A 95 3.72 -1.64 10.65
CA SER A 95 3.62 -3.04 11.09
C SER A 95 3.87 -4.06 9.97
N VAL A 96 3.65 -3.68 8.70
CA VAL A 96 3.88 -4.54 7.53
C VAL A 96 5.30 -4.40 6.96
N GLY A 97 6.15 -3.57 7.59
CA GLY A 97 7.49 -3.24 7.13
C GLY A 97 7.63 -1.78 6.72
N LYS A 98 8.68 -1.47 5.96
CA LYS A 98 8.93 -0.11 5.47
C LYS A 98 8.11 0.15 4.22
N ILE A 99 7.38 1.27 4.21
CA ILE A 99 6.69 1.78 3.04
C ILE A 99 7.37 3.06 2.58
N THR A 100 7.79 3.07 1.32
CA THR A 100 8.33 4.25 0.64
C THR A 100 7.21 4.96 -0.11
N SER A 101 7.13 6.28 0.05
CA SER A 101 6.20 7.15 -0.67
C SER A 101 6.98 8.25 -1.37
N ILE A 102 6.53 8.63 -2.57
CA ILE A 102 7.00 9.83 -3.26
C ILE A 102 5.81 10.76 -3.44
N ILE A 103 5.83 11.88 -2.71
CA ILE A 103 4.80 12.93 -2.78
C ILE A 103 5.43 14.27 -3.17
N THR A 104 4.61 15.27 -3.46
CA THR A 104 5.14 16.60 -3.75
C THR A 104 5.82 17.19 -2.51
N THR A 105 6.90 17.93 -2.73
CA THR A 105 7.56 18.67 -1.65
C THR A 105 6.62 19.69 -1.02
N ASN A 106 5.65 20.21 -1.78
CA ASN A 106 4.59 21.06 -1.23
C ASN A 106 3.69 20.31 -0.25
N ALA A 107 3.33 19.05 -0.52
CA ALA A 107 2.51 18.25 0.39
C ALA A 107 3.24 17.97 1.72
N VAL A 108 4.55 17.70 1.68
CA VAL A 108 5.39 17.58 2.89
C VAL A 108 5.31 18.84 3.75
N LYS A 109 5.46 20.02 3.13
CA LYS A 109 5.38 21.31 3.81
C LYS A 109 3.98 21.59 4.34
N GLN A 110 2.95 21.39 3.52
CA GLN A 110 1.55 21.64 3.88
C GLN A 110 1.07 20.77 5.05
N LEU A 111 1.52 19.52 5.10
CA LEU A 111 1.21 18.60 6.19
C LEU A 111 2.16 18.76 7.38
N GLU A 112 3.19 19.60 7.28
CA GLU A 112 4.23 19.78 8.31
C GLU A 112 4.79 18.40 8.72
N LEU A 113 5.26 17.63 7.74
CA LEU A 113 5.83 16.30 7.97
C LEU A 113 7.30 16.42 8.35
N GLU A 114 7.64 15.74 9.44
CA GLU A 114 9.00 15.64 9.98
C GLU A 114 9.32 14.19 10.31
N ILE A 115 10.61 13.86 10.45
CA ILE A 115 11.05 12.55 10.96
C ILE A 115 10.40 12.32 12.33
N GLY A 116 9.85 11.12 12.54
CA GLY A 116 9.11 10.76 13.76
C GLY A 116 7.63 11.12 13.73
N THR A 117 7.14 11.88 12.74
CA THR A 117 5.70 12.16 12.61
C THR A 117 4.93 10.86 12.39
N GLU A 118 3.88 10.68 13.19
CA GLU A 118 2.92 9.59 13.01
C GLU A 118 2.01 9.89 11.81
N VAL A 119 1.97 8.94 10.87
CA VAL A 119 1.25 9.06 9.61
C VAL A 119 0.55 7.77 9.27
N THR A 120 -0.42 7.86 8.36
CA THR A 120 -1.00 6.72 7.66
C THR A 120 -0.56 6.74 6.21
N ALA A 121 0.21 5.74 5.78
CA ALA A 121 0.49 5.48 4.37
C ALA A 121 -0.67 4.70 3.76
N MET A 122 -1.17 5.12 2.60
CA MET A 122 -2.42 4.61 2.03
C MET A 122 -2.28 4.37 0.54
N VAL A 123 -2.89 3.28 0.05
CA VAL A 123 -2.87 2.92 -1.38
C VAL A 123 -4.27 2.47 -1.80
N LYS A 124 -4.77 2.95 -2.93
CA LYS A 124 -6.04 2.46 -3.47
C LYS A 124 -5.92 0.99 -3.85
N THR A 125 -7.00 0.24 -3.62
CA THR A 125 -7.11 -1.19 -3.93
C THR A 125 -6.76 -1.53 -5.40
N ASN A 126 -7.01 -0.62 -6.35
CA ASN A 126 -6.75 -0.84 -7.77
C ASN A 126 -5.32 -0.44 -8.23
N GLU A 127 -4.47 0.07 -7.33
CA GLU A 127 -3.06 0.40 -7.60
C GLU A 127 -2.09 -0.65 -7.02
N ILE A 128 -2.65 -1.72 -6.43
CA ILE A 128 -1.91 -2.87 -5.91
C ILE A 128 -1.89 -3.96 -6.98
N MET A 129 -0.68 -4.39 -7.33
CA MET A 129 -0.39 -5.52 -8.20
C MET A 129 -0.02 -6.74 -7.38
N LEU A 130 -0.26 -7.93 -7.93
CA LEU A 130 0.11 -9.21 -7.36
C LEU A 130 1.10 -9.90 -8.28
N SER A 131 2.16 -10.49 -7.72
CA SER A 131 3.16 -11.26 -8.46
C SER A 131 3.73 -12.37 -7.60
N GLU A 132 4.23 -13.44 -8.23
CA GLU A 132 5.01 -14.50 -7.55
C GLU A 132 6.49 -14.14 -7.39
#